data_AF-A0A6J1JLB6-F1
#
_entry.id   AF-A0A6J1JLB6-F1
#
_cell.length_a   1.000
_cell.length_b   1.000
_cell.length_c   1.000
_cell.angle_alpha   90.00
_cell.angle_beta   90.00
_cell.angle_gamma   90.00
#
_symmetry.space_group_name_H-M   'P 1'
#
loop_
_entity.id
_entity.type
_entity.pdbx_description
1 polymer ?
#
loop_
_entity_poly.entity_id
_entity_poly.type
_entity_poly.pdbx_seq_one_letter_code
_entity_poly.pdbx_strand_id
1 'polypeptide(L)'
;MAVHAQLYSENHGFPFAGGLTDVVGQFCFQKPPQITPTELFNGDGGDGGGSVFSLSKNPHRMGGGAAAFSQCMSAHVEKQRQEIDHCIRLQNERLRTALREQGKQQISTLMKKIEEKTVILLRQKEEEIAKASKKTMELEIFLRKLETENQIWQRIAEEKEAMAMSLTNKLDQMRENIATNSSDDAESCCADDDETPARNRACSVSEHGTKQSKTMMICRGCNFRNSTVILLPCRHLCCCKHCESVLDSCPVCRTGKKASIEALIS
;
A
#
# COMPACT_ATOMS: atom_id res chain seq x y z
N MET A 1 19.30 -19.25 25.86
CA MET A 1 20.01 -19.17 24.56
C MET A 1 19.14 -18.38 23.61
N ALA A 2 19.72 -17.36 22.98
CA ALA A 2 19.02 -16.39 22.13
C ALA A 2 18.61 -17.02 20.80
N VAL A 3 17.37 -16.79 20.39
CA VAL A 3 16.86 -17.22 19.07
C VAL A 3 17.08 -16.08 18.09
N HIS A 4 18.05 -16.25 17.20
CA HIS A 4 18.30 -15.34 16.09
C HIS A 4 17.55 -15.87 14.86
N ALA A 5 16.41 -15.26 14.53
CA ALA A 5 15.68 -15.56 13.31
C ALA A 5 16.13 -14.58 12.21
N GLN A 6 17.00 -15.05 11.31
CA GLN A 6 17.24 -14.40 10.03
C GLN A 6 16.12 -14.80 9.06
N LEU A 7 15.22 -13.86 8.78
CA LEU A 7 14.26 -13.97 7.69
C LEU A 7 14.95 -13.54 6.39
N TYR A 8 15.27 -14.49 5.52
CA TYR A 8 15.55 -14.23 4.12
C TYR A 8 14.23 -13.89 3.42
N SER A 9 14.14 -12.67 2.88
CA SER A 9 13.07 -12.24 2.00
C SER A 9 13.56 -12.36 0.56
N GLU A 10 13.02 -13.31 -0.22
CA GLU A 10 12.99 -13.17 -1.68
C GLU A 10 11.70 -13.73 -2.28
N ASN A 11 10.91 -12.78 -2.79
CA ASN A 11 10.25 -12.79 -4.10
C ASN A 11 9.46 -14.01 -4.53
N HIS A 12 8.12 -13.91 -4.49
CA HIS A 12 7.27 -14.29 -5.63
C HIS A 12 6.23 -13.18 -5.83
N GLY A 13 6.36 -12.48 -6.96
CA GLY A 13 5.38 -11.50 -7.40
C GLY A 13 4.09 -12.14 -7.87
N PHE A 14 2.99 -11.40 -7.75
CA PHE A 14 1.89 -11.46 -8.69
C PHE A 14 1.46 -10.03 -9.07
N PRO A 15 1.06 -9.80 -10.32
CA PRO A 15 0.89 -8.48 -10.89
C PRO A 15 -0.57 -8.05 -10.73
N PHE A 16 -0.83 -7.02 -9.93
CA PHE A 16 -2.09 -6.28 -10.00
C PHE A 16 -1.85 -4.84 -9.59
N ALA A 17 -1.48 -4.01 -10.56
CA ALA A 17 -1.68 -2.58 -10.53
C ALA A 17 -1.73 -2.06 -11.96
N GLY A 18 -2.95 -1.91 -12.49
CA GLY A 18 -3.20 -1.03 -13.62
C GLY A 18 -3.01 0.41 -13.15
N GLY A 19 -1.77 0.88 -13.19
CA GLY A 19 -1.39 2.27 -12.98
C GLY A 19 -1.02 2.89 -14.32
N LEU A 20 -1.98 3.54 -14.97
CA LEU A 20 -1.72 4.48 -16.06
C LEU A 20 -1.12 5.75 -15.46
N THR A 21 0.18 5.74 -15.21
CA THR A 21 0.98 6.94 -14.99
C THR A 21 2.28 6.79 -15.76
N ASP A 22 2.30 7.30 -16.98
CA ASP A 22 3.39 8.17 -17.46
C ASP A 22 3.03 8.73 -18.83
N VAL A 23 2.13 9.70 -18.81
CA VAL A 23 2.16 10.80 -19.78
C VAL A 23 2.08 12.10 -18.99
N VAL A 24 3.02 12.29 -18.05
CA VAL A 24 3.47 13.66 -17.76
C VAL A 24 4.38 14.02 -18.92
N GLY A 25 3.73 14.36 -20.03
CA GLY A 25 4.38 14.93 -21.19
C GLY A 25 5.21 16.11 -20.71
N GLN A 26 6.46 16.09 -21.12
CA GLN A 26 7.44 17.15 -21.03
C GLN A 26 6.84 18.47 -21.54
N PHE A 27 6.12 19.19 -20.68
CA PHE A 27 5.76 20.56 -20.93
C PHE A 27 6.99 21.39 -20.60
N CYS A 28 7.84 21.55 -21.62
CA CYS A 28 8.81 22.62 -21.66
C CYS A 28 8.09 23.92 -21.28
N PHE A 29 8.37 24.43 -20.09
CA PHE A 29 8.20 25.85 -19.80
C PHE A 29 9.14 26.59 -20.74
N GLN A 30 8.66 26.89 -21.95
CA GLN A 30 9.28 27.91 -22.78
C GLN A 30 9.04 29.22 -22.04
N LYS A 31 10.06 29.62 -21.27
CA LYS A 31 10.15 30.94 -20.64
C LYS A 31 9.74 31.98 -21.69
N PRO A 32 8.69 32.79 -21.47
CA PRO A 32 8.38 33.87 -22.38
C PRO A 32 9.60 34.81 -22.44
N PRO A 33 9.92 35.41 -23.60
CA PRO A 33 11.02 36.35 -23.68
C PRO A 33 10.78 37.48 -22.68
N GLN A 34 11.69 37.60 -21.72
CA GLN A 34 11.76 38.74 -20.82
C GLN A 34 12.15 39.94 -21.67
N ILE A 35 11.16 40.74 -22.08
CA ILE A 35 11.42 42.06 -22.64
C ILE A 35 11.59 42.99 -21.43
N THR A 36 12.85 43.28 -21.11
CA THR A 36 13.25 44.28 -20.11
C THR A 36 12.92 45.68 -20.63
N PRO A 37 12.21 46.53 -19.86
CA PRO A 37 11.96 47.92 -20.24
C PRO A 37 12.97 48.85 -19.57
N THR A 38 14.12 49.12 -20.20
CA THR A 38 15.06 50.23 -19.93
C THR A 38 16.23 50.05 -20.91
N GLU A 39 16.67 51.00 -21.74
CA GLU A 39 16.87 52.43 -21.51
C GLU A 39 16.65 53.21 -22.82
N LEU A 40 15.90 54.30 -22.74
CA LEU A 40 15.93 55.35 -23.76
C LEU A 40 15.67 56.67 -23.04
N PHE A 41 16.72 57.21 -22.42
CA PHE A 41 17.00 58.63 -22.28
C PHE A 41 18.38 58.79 -21.64
N ASN A 42 19.37 59.13 -22.47
CA ASN A 42 20.46 60.05 -22.17
C ASN A 42 21.17 60.34 -23.49
N GLY A 43 20.76 61.43 -24.13
CA GLY A 43 21.61 62.12 -25.09
C GLY A 43 22.42 63.13 -24.31
N ASP A 44 23.75 62.99 -24.32
CA ASP A 44 24.65 64.13 -24.24
C ASP A 44 26.04 63.78 -24.80
N GLY A 45 26.55 64.68 -25.66
CA GLY A 45 27.98 65.00 -25.86
C GLY A 45 28.96 63.98 -26.46
N GLY A 46 29.57 64.34 -27.60
CA GLY A 46 30.87 63.84 -28.07
C GLY A 46 30.85 63.41 -29.54
N ASP A 47 30.98 64.32 -30.49
CA ASP A 47 32.25 64.80 -31.08
C ASP A 47 33.12 63.69 -31.68
N GLY A 48 33.34 63.76 -33.00
CA GLY A 48 34.03 62.73 -33.77
C GLY A 48 33.87 62.94 -35.26
N GLY A 49 34.75 63.76 -35.83
CA GLY A 49 34.65 64.36 -37.15
C GLY A 49 34.68 63.41 -38.35
N GLY A 50 34.16 63.93 -39.46
CA GLY A 50 34.23 63.30 -40.76
C GLY A 50 33.68 64.18 -41.87
N SER A 51 34.58 64.56 -42.79
CA SER A 51 34.31 65.04 -44.15
C SER A 51 34.21 66.56 -44.37
N VAL A 52 35.40 67.09 -44.67
CA VAL A 52 35.65 68.30 -45.45
C VAL A 52 34.98 68.23 -46.83
N PHE A 53 33.99 69.08 -47.07
CA PHE A 53 33.70 69.59 -48.41
C PHE A 53 33.66 71.12 -48.34
N SER A 54 34.78 71.73 -48.69
CA SER A 54 34.89 73.15 -48.94
C SER A 54 34.13 73.49 -50.21
N LEU A 55 33.00 74.19 -50.09
CA LEU A 55 32.46 74.97 -51.19
C LEU A 55 32.25 76.41 -50.73
N SER A 56 33.16 77.26 -51.17
CA SER A 56 33.12 78.72 -51.02
C SER A 56 31.80 79.30 -51.52
N LYS A 57 31.16 80.15 -50.71
CA LYS A 57 30.45 81.35 -51.21
C LYS A 57 30.00 82.27 -50.07
N ASN A 58 30.39 83.53 -50.19
CA ASN A 58 29.67 84.70 -49.68
C ASN A 58 29.31 85.55 -50.93
N PRO A 59 28.46 86.60 -50.91
CA PRO A 59 27.56 87.11 -49.87
C PRO A 59 26.13 87.51 -50.36
N HIS A 60 25.24 87.87 -49.42
CA HIS A 60 23.99 88.66 -49.54
C HIS A 60 22.73 88.11 -50.28
N ARG A 61 21.59 88.28 -49.58
CA ARG A 61 20.23 88.70 -50.04
C ARG A 61 19.08 87.67 -49.89
N MET A 62 18.14 88.01 -48.99
CA MET A 62 16.72 87.61 -48.88
C MET A 62 16.36 86.10 -49.00
N GLY A 63 16.49 85.35 -47.89
CA GLY A 63 16.19 83.91 -47.83
C GLY A 63 15.03 83.48 -46.91
N GLY A 64 14.07 84.37 -46.59
CA GLY A 64 13.02 84.07 -45.61
C GLY A 64 11.99 82.99 -46.02
N GLY A 65 11.75 82.80 -47.32
CA GLY A 65 10.72 81.87 -47.81
C GLY A 65 11.13 80.39 -47.84
N ALA A 66 12.39 80.08 -48.18
CA ALA A 66 12.88 78.70 -48.23
C ALA A 66 13.03 78.07 -46.84
N ALA A 67 13.47 78.87 -45.86
CA ALA A 67 13.54 78.47 -44.46
C ALA A 67 12.14 78.18 -43.89
N ALA A 68 11.14 79.02 -44.18
CA ALA A 68 9.77 78.83 -43.72
C ALA A 68 9.09 77.59 -44.34
N PHE A 69 9.31 77.33 -45.64
CA PHE A 69 8.80 76.13 -46.29
C PHE A 69 9.47 74.85 -45.75
N SER A 70 10.79 74.88 -45.54
CA SER A 70 11.54 73.79 -44.90
C SER A 70 11.04 73.51 -43.48
N GLN A 71 10.73 74.56 -42.71
CA GLN A 71 10.20 74.45 -41.36
C GLN A 71 8.76 73.90 -41.33
N CYS A 72 7.92 74.26 -42.32
CA CYS A 72 6.58 73.69 -42.51
C CYS A 72 6.64 72.20 -42.86
N MET A 73 7.52 71.80 -43.78
CA MET A 73 7.74 70.40 -44.13
C MET A 73 8.28 69.57 -42.96
N SER A 74 9.21 70.12 -42.19
CA SER A 74 9.72 69.52 -40.96
C SER A 74 8.61 69.27 -39.93
N ALA A 75 7.75 70.26 -39.67
CA ALA A 75 6.62 70.11 -38.77
C ALA A 75 5.61 69.05 -39.24
N HIS A 76 5.39 68.93 -40.54
CA HIS A 76 4.53 67.89 -41.12
C HIS A 76 5.14 66.48 -40.93
N VAL A 77 6.43 66.31 -41.19
CA VAL A 77 7.14 65.03 -40.98
C VAL A 77 7.12 64.64 -39.49
N GLU A 78 7.35 65.59 -38.60
CA GLU A 78 7.31 65.35 -37.15
C GLU A 78 5.90 64.95 -36.67
N LYS A 79 4.85 65.59 -37.21
CA LYS A 79 3.47 65.19 -36.94
C LYS A 79 3.19 63.75 -37.41
N GLN A 80 3.59 63.40 -38.63
CA GLN A 80 3.41 62.03 -39.14
C GLN A 80 4.19 61.01 -38.30
N ARG A 81 5.40 61.36 -37.87
CA ARG A 81 6.19 60.52 -36.96
C ARG A 81 5.46 60.28 -35.65
N GLN A 82 4.88 61.33 -35.05
CA GLN A 82 4.10 61.20 -33.82
C GLN A 82 2.83 60.35 -34.00
N GLU A 83 2.14 60.46 -35.14
CA GLU A 83 0.97 59.64 -35.47
C GLU A 83 1.35 58.16 -35.63
N ILE A 84 2.46 57.87 -36.32
CA ILE A 84 3.01 56.52 -36.47
C ILE A 84 3.38 55.95 -35.09
N ASP A 85 4.11 56.71 -34.28
CA ASP A 85 4.50 56.29 -32.94
C ASP A 85 3.28 56.05 -32.04
N HIS A 86 2.23 56.88 -32.18
CA HIS A 86 0.96 56.68 -31.47
C HIS A 86 0.27 55.39 -31.90
N CYS A 87 0.19 55.11 -33.21
CA CYS A 87 -0.39 53.88 -33.74
C CYS A 87 0.38 52.64 -33.25
N ILE A 88 1.71 52.68 -33.29
CA ILE A 88 2.58 51.60 -32.79
C ILE A 88 2.32 51.34 -31.31
N ARG A 89 2.25 52.39 -30.48
CA ARG A 89 1.94 52.23 -29.04
C ARG A 89 0.56 51.59 -28.83
N LEU A 90 -0.46 52.06 -29.55
CA LEU A 90 -1.81 51.53 -29.42
C LEU A 90 -1.90 50.04 -29.80
N GLN A 91 -1.26 49.65 -30.91
CA GLN A 91 -1.23 48.24 -31.34
C GLN A 91 -0.46 47.37 -30.35
N ASN A 92 0.66 47.87 -29.81
CA ASN A 92 1.41 47.16 -28.77
C ASN A 92 0.60 46.96 -27.50
N GLU A 93 -0.12 47.97 -27.01
CA GLU A 93 -1.00 47.83 -25.83
C GLU A 93 -2.14 46.84 -26.09
N ARG A 94 -2.76 46.90 -27.28
CA ARG A 94 -3.82 45.96 -27.67
C ARG A 94 -3.29 44.52 -27.71
N LEU A 95 -2.11 44.31 -28.27
CA LEU A 95 -1.47 42.99 -28.29
C LEU A 95 -1.12 42.52 -26.87
N ARG A 96 -0.55 43.40 -26.05
CA ARG A 96 -0.16 43.07 -24.66
C ARG A 96 -1.35 42.72 -23.78
N THR A 97 -2.50 43.36 -24.00
CA THR A 97 -3.74 43.05 -23.29
C THR A 97 -4.35 41.75 -23.79
N ALA A 98 -4.42 41.53 -25.11
CA ALA A 98 -4.92 40.29 -25.71
C ALA A 98 -4.13 39.05 -25.28
N LEU A 99 -2.79 39.12 -25.27
CA LEU A 99 -1.93 38.01 -24.82
C LEU A 99 -2.13 37.69 -23.34
N ARG A 100 -2.25 38.73 -22.48
CA ARG A 100 -2.53 38.54 -21.05
C ARG A 100 -3.89 37.88 -20.84
N GLU A 101 -4.90 38.33 -21.56
CA GLU A 101 -6.26 37.79 -21.45
C GLU A 101 -6.32 36.34 -21.95
N GLN A 102 -5.69 36.03 -23.10
CA GLN A 102 -5.59 34.67 -23.62
C GLN A 102 -4.87 33.75 -22.62
N GLY A 103 -3.76 34.21 -22.01
CA GLY A 103 -3.04 33.45 -21.00
C GLY A 103 -3.90 33.14 -19.76
N LYS A 104 -4.65 34.14 -19.27
CA LYS A 104 -5.61 33.95 -18.17
C LYS A 104 -6.69 32.94 -18.53
N GLN A 105 -7.25 33.02 -19.74
CA GLN A 105 -8.28 32.10 -20.21
C GLN A 105 -7.76 30.66 -20.35
N GLN A 106 -6.55 30.48 -20.86
CA GLN A 106 -5.91 29.16 -20.97
C GLN A 106 -5.69 28.53 -19.59
N ILE A 107 -5.12 29.29 -18.64
CA ILE A 107 -4.89 28.82 -17.27
C ILE A 107 -6.23 28.51 -16.59
N SER A 108 -7.22 29.39 -16.72
CA SER A 108 -8.55 29.18 -16.13
C SER A 108 -9.22 27.90 -16.67
N THR A 109 -9.13 27.66 -17.98
CA THR A 109 -9.69 26.46 -18.60
C THR A 109 -8.97 25.19 -18.14
N LEU A 110 -7.63 25.23 -18.05
CA LEU A 110 -6.85 24.11 -17.55
C LEU A 110 -7.19 23.82 -16.08
N MET A 111 -7.27 24.85 -15.24
CA MET A 111 -7.59 24.71 -13.82
C MET A 111 -8.96 24.11 -13.60
N LYS A 112 -9.99 24.55 -14.35
CA LYS A 112 -11.33 23.94 -14.28
C LYS A 112 -11.31 22.45 -14.61
N LYS A 113 -10.59 22.06 -15.67
CA LYS A 113 -10.46 20.63 -16.05
C LYS A 113 -9.75 19.80 -14.98
N ILE A 114 -8.74 20.37 -14.32
CA ILE A 114 -8.05 19.70 -13.21
C ILE A 114 -9.00 19.59 -12.02
N GLU A 115 -9.68 20.68 -11.65
CA GLU A 115 -10.64 20.74 -10.54
C GLU A 115 -11.79 19.74 -10.71
N GLU A 116 -12.39 19.65 -11.90
CA GLU A 116 -13.44 18.67 -12.21
C GLU A 116 -12.94 17.23 -11.97
N LYS A 117 -11.74 16.91 -12.44
CA LYS A 117 -11.14 15.58 -12.25
C LYS A 117 -10.78 15.30 -10.79
N THR A 118 -10.20 16.28 -10.08
CA THR A 118 -9.81 16.10 -8.68
C THR A 118 -11.05 15.91 -7.81
N VAL A 119 -12.12 16.65 -8.03
CA VAL A 119 -13.39 16.48 -7.29
C VAL A 119 -13.96 15.07 -7.46
N ILE A 120 -13.95 14.52 -8.68
CA ILE A 120 -14.44 13.15 -8.92
C ILE A 120 -13.58 12.12 -8.20
N LEU A 121 -12.26 12.22 -8.31
CA LEU A 121 -11.33 11.30 -7.66
C LEU A 121 -11.40 11.38 -6.13
N LEU A 122 -11.57 12.58 -5.58
CA LEU A 122 -11.74 12.77 -4.13
C LEU A 122 -13.00 12.07 -3.64
N ARG A 123 -14.15 12.27 -4.31
CA ARG A 123 -15.40 11.58 -3.95
C ARG A 123 -15.26 10.06 -4.01
N GLN A 124 -14.60 9.53 -5.04
CA GLN A 124 -14.35 8.09 -5.11
C GLN A 124 -13.51 7.60 -3.93
N LYS A 125 -12.46 8.33 -3.55
CA LYS A 125 -11.63 7.99 -2.40
C LYS A 125 -12.40 8.09 -1.08
N GLU A 126 -13.23 9.10 -0.92
CA GLU A 126 -14.13 9.24 0.23
C GLU A 126 -15.09 8.05 0.36
N GLU A 127 -15.66 7.57 -0.74
CA GLU A 127 -16.51 6.38 -0.76
C GLU A 127 -15.74 5.10 -0.40
N GLU A 128 -14.52 4.93 -0.92
CA GLU A 128 -13.64 3.82 -0.56
C GLU A 128 -13.32 3.82 0.94
N ILE A 129 -12.98 5.00 1.49
CA ILE A 129 -12.74 5.19 2.92
C ILE A 129 -14.00 4.88 3.73
N ALA A 130 -15.18 5.35 3.31
CA ALA A 130 -16.44 5.09 3.99
C ALA A 130 -16.82 3.60 3.99
N LYS A 131 -16.55 2.88 2.89
CA LYS A 131 -16.75 1.42 2.81
C LYS A 131 -15.81 0.67 3.74
N ALA A 132 -14.53 1.07 3.76
CA ALA A 132 -13.53 0.47 4.64
C ALA A 132 -13.86 0.72 6.12
N SER A 133 -14.20 1.96 6.49
CA SER A 133 -14.55 2.33 7.86
C SER A 133 -15.79 1.60 8.37
N LYS A 134 -16.82 1.47 7.52
CA LYS A 134 -18.00 0.65 7.83
C LYS A 134 -17.63 -0.79 8.14
N LYS A 135 -16.75 -1.40 7.34
CA LYS A 135 -16.29 -2.78 7.56
C LYS A 135 -15.46 -2.91 8.83
N THR A 136 -14.57 -1.97 9.11
CA THR A 136 -13.81 -1.93 10.37
C THR A 136 -14.75 -1.87 11.56
N MET A 137 -15.76 -0.98 11.53
CA MET A 137 -16.76 -0.88 12.61
C MET A 137 -17.57 -2.18 12.79
N GLU A 138 -18.02 -2.80 11.70
CA GLU A 138 -18.73 -4.10 11.75
C GLU A 138 -17.87 -5.18 12.41
N LEU A 139 -16.59 -5.27 12.04
CA LEU A 139 -15.65 -6.24 12.59
C LEU A 139 -15.32 -5.97 14.05
N GLU A 140 -15.12 -4.72 14.46
CA GLU A 140 -14.88 -4.34 15.85
C GLU A 140 -16.08 -4.68 16.76
N ILE A 141 -17.31 -4.51 16.26
CA ILE A 141 -18.50 -4.91 17.00
C ILE A 141 -18.55 -6.43 17.16
N PHE A 142 -18.25 -7.17 16.09
CA PHE A 142 -18.24 -8.64 16.14
C PHE A 142 -17.14 -9.18 17.07
N LEU A 143 -15.95 -8.61 17.00
CA LEU A 143 -14.81 -8.95 17.85
C LEU A 143 -15.17 -8.74 19.32
N ARG A 144 -15.72 -7.58 19.69
CA ARG A 144 -16.17 -7.31 21.07
C ARG A 144 -17.21 -8.31 21.56
N LYS A 145 -18.15 -8.71 20.70
CA LYS A 145 -19.15 -9.74 21.07
C LYS A 145 -18.47 -11.07 21.38
N LEU A 146 -17.60 -11.55 20.50
CA LEU A 146 -16.87 -12.79 20.71
C LEU A 146 -15.97 -12.74 21.96
N GLU A 147 -15.31 -11.61 22.22
CA GLU A 147 -14.54 -11.41 23.46
C GLU A 147 -15.42 -11.54 24.70
N THR A 148 -16.59 -10.90 24.71
CA THR A 148 -17.51 -11.00 25.85
C THR A 148 -18.04 -12.42 26.04
N GLU A 149 -18.39 -13.12 24.95
CA GLU A 149 -18.81 -14.52 25.01
C GLU A 149 -17.68 -15.42 25.53
N ASN A 150 -16.45 -15.22 25.05
CA ASN A 150 -15.28 -15.97 25.51
C ASN A 150 -15.05 -15.78 27.01
N GLN A 151 -15.09 -14.53 27.51
CA GLN A 151 -14.96 -14.22 28.94
C GLN A 151 -16.10 -14.83 29.79
N ILE A 152 -17.32 -14.93 29.25
CA ILE A 152 -18.43 -15.61 29.93
C ILE A 152 -18.13 -17.11 30.04
N TRP A 153 -17.76 -17.75 28.93
CA TRP A 153 -17.46 -19.18 28.91
C TRP A 153 -16.25 -19.53 29.78
N GLN A 154 -15.22 -18.70 29.78
CA GLN A 154 -14.07 -18.87 30.66
C GLN A 154 -14.47 -18.84 32.14
N ARG A 155 -15.25 -17.84 32.56
CA ARG A 155 -15.75 -17.77 33.95
C ARG A 155 -16.59 -18.99 34.33
N ILE A 156 -17.46 -19.45 33.42
CA ILE A 156 -18.25 -20.67 33.66
C ILE A 156 -17.33 -21.88 33.81
N ALA A 157 -16.32 -22.02 32.94
CA ALA A 157 -15.37 -23.13 33.03
C ALA A 157 -14.59 -23.11 34.34
N GLU A 158 -14.08 -21.94 34.77
CA GLU A 158 -13.38 -21.75 36.04
C GLU A 158 -14.26 -22.09 37.25
N GLU A 159 -15.53 -21.66 37.25
CA GLU A 159 -16.48 -22.00 38.32
C GLU A 159 -16.73 -23.53 38.37
N LYS A 160 -16.88 -24.16 37.20
CA LYS A 160 -17.08 -25.62 37.09
C LYS A 160 -15.84 -26.38 37.54
N GLU A 161 -14.65 -25.91 37.20
CA GLU A 161 -13.38 -26.45 37.66
C GLU A 161 -13.24 -26.33 39.19
N ALA A 162 -13.51 -25.16 39.76
CA ALA A 162 -13.46 -24.95 41.21
C ALA A 162 -14.44 -25.86 41.97
N MET A 163 -15.65 -26.06 41.43
CA MET A 163 -16.62 -27.01 42.00
C MET A 163 -16.12 -28.45 41.93
N ALA A 164 -15.55 -28.86 40.79
CA ALA A 164 -14.99 -30.21 40.63
C ALA A 164 -13.81 -30.45 41.59
N MET A 165 -12.89 -29.47 41.72
CA MET A 165 -11.78 -29.53 42.67
C MET A 165 -12.27 -29.64 44.11
N SER A 166 -13.30 -28.87 44.51
CA SER A 166 -13.89 -28.98 45.86
C SER A 166 -14.45 -30.37 46.12
N LEU A 167 -15.13 -30.98 45.14
CA LEU A 167 -15.66 -32.32 45.26
C LEU A 167 -14.55 -33.37 45.36
N THR A 168 -13.53 -33.29 44.49
CA THR A 168 -12.35 -34.17 44.53
C THR A 168 -11.65 -34.09 45.88
N ASN A 169 -11.39 -32.89 46.39
CA ASN A 169 -10.77 -32.69 47.70
C ASN A 169 -11.59 -33.33 48.84
N LYS A 170 -12.92 -33.23 48.80
CA LYS A 170 -13.80 -33.91 49.78
C LYS A 170 -13.72 -35.43 49.68
N LEU A 171 -13.65 -35.98 48.47
CA LEU A 171 -13.49 -37.42 48.26
C LEU A 171 -12.13 -37.92 48.78
N ASP A 172 -11.07 -37.16 48.55
CA ASP A 172 -9.74 -37.52 49.04
C ASP A 172 -9.65 -37.42 50.57
N GLN A 173 -10.25 -36.40 51.19
CA GLN A 173 -10.39 -36.34 52.66
C GLN A 173 -11.14 -37.55 53.23
N MET A 174 -12.23 -37.99 52.60
CA MET A 174 -12.94 -39.20 53.02
C MET A 174 -12.08 -40.46 52.87
N ARG A 175 -11.28 -40.57 51.80
CA ARG A 175 -10.35 -41.69 51.60
C ARG A 175 -9.24 -41.72 52.65
N GLU A 176 -8.64 -40.57 52.95
CA GLU A 176 -7.62 -40.45 54.01
C GLU A 176 -8.20 -40.76 55.39
N ASN A 177 -9.43 -40.33 55.68
CA ASN A 177 -10.13 -40.67 56.92
C ASN A 177 -10.44 -42.17 57.01
N ILE A 178 -10.76 -42.86 55.91
CA ILE A 178 -10.94 -44.33 55.92
C ILE A 178 -9.60 -45.04 56.12
N ALA A 179 -8.53 -44.58 55.45
CA ALA A 179 -7.19 -45.14 55.58
C ALA A 179 -6.62 -44.97 57.00
N THR A 180 -6.93 -43.87 57.69
CA THR A 180 -6.46 -43.60 59.07
C THR A 180 -7.33 -44.25 60.15
N ASN A 181 -8.61 -44.52 59.87
CA ASN A 181 -9.50 -45.27 60.78
C ASN A 181 -9.48 -46.79 60.55
N SER A 182 -8.74 -47.27 59.55
CA SER A 182 -8.52 -48.70 59.24
C SER A 182 -7.19 -49.17 59.84
N SER A 183 -7.02 -48.99 61.14
CA SER A 183 -5.84 -49.44 61.89
C SER A 183 -6.04 -50.77 62.62
N ASP A 184 -7.11 -51.54 62.35
CA ASP A 184 -7.25 -52.91 62.87
C ASP A 184 -8.28 -53.66 62.00
N ASP A 185 -7.85 -54.36 60.94
CA ASP A 185 -8.21 -55.77 60.73
C ASP A 185 -7.58 -56.38 59.46
N ALA A 186 -6.77 -57.40 59.71
CA ALA A 186 -6.52 -58.63 58.96
C ALA A 186 -6.35 -58.62 57.41
N GLU A 187 -5.08 -58.88 57.02
CA GLU A 187 -4.63 -59.84 56.01
C GLU A 187 -5.67 -60.56 55.14
N SER A 188 -5.49 -60.53 53.81
CA SER A 188 -5.59 -61.77 53.01
C SER A 188 -4.86 -61.66 51.68
N CYS A 189 -3.92 -62.59 51.54
CA CYS A 189 -3.20 -63.04 50.35
C CYS A 189 -4.16 -63.56 49.27
N CYS A 190 -3.73 -63.52 48.00
CA CYS A 190 -3.67 -64.68 47.11
C CYS A 190 -2.97 -64.31 45.80
N ALA A 191 -1.84 -64.96 45.55
CA ALA A 191 -1.24 -65.16 44.25
C ALA A 191 -2.08 -66.18 43.45
N ASP A 192 -2.13 -66.03 42.13
CA ASP A 192 -2.14 -67.17 41.21
C ASP A 192 -1.61 -66.72 39.84
N ASP A 193 -0.66 -67.52 39.37
CA ASP A 193 0.05 -67.45 38.10
C ASP A 193 -0.59 -68.52 37.19
N ASP A 194 -1.22 -68.13 36.08
CA ASP A 194 -1.56 -69.06 35.00
C ASP A 194 -1.59 -68.37 33.63
N GLU A 195 -1.01 -69.06 32.67
CA GLU A 195 -0.71 -68.65 31.30
C GLU A 195 -1.96 -68.67 30.41
N THR A 196 -2.14 -67.65 29.57
CA THR A 196 -2.31 -67.74 28.10
C THR A 196 -2.93 -66.48 27.47
N PRO A 197 -2.64 -66.19 26.18
CA PRO A 197 -2.63 -64.84 25.65
C PRO A 197 -3.94 -64.49 24.94
N ALA A 198 -4.41 -63.26 25.13
CA ALA A 198 -4.89 -62.38 24.06
C ALA A 198 -5.63 -61.17 24.65
N ARG A 199 -5.53 -60.06 23.89
CA ARG A 199 -6.42 -58.88 23.87
C ARG A 199 -5.90 -57.68 24.68
N ASN A 200 -5.04 -56.92 23.99
CA ASN A 200 -5.03 -55.45 23.95
C ASN A 200 -5.60 -54.71 25.17
N ARG A 201 -4.70 -54.35 26.09
CA ARG A 201 -4.93 -53.22 27.00
C ARG A 201 -3.60 -52.52 27.29
N ALA A 202 -3.18 -51.65 26.36
CA ALA A 202 -2.09 -50.73 26.63
C ALA A 202 -2.62 -49.58 27.48
N CYS A 203 -2.51 -49.71 28.81
CA CYS A 203 -2.46 -48.58 29.71
C CYS A 203 -0.99 -48.19 29.88
N SER A 204 -0.71 -46.93 29.54
CA SER A 204 0.43 -46.12 29.94
C SER A 204 0.78 -46.29 31.41
N VAL A 205 2.08 -46.47 31.72
CA VAL A 205 2.93 -45.55 32.50
C VAL A 205 4.37 -46.03 32.38
N SER A 206 5.25 -45.19 31.84
CA SER A 206 6.68 -45.18 32.17
C SER A 206 7.22 -43.80 31.84
N GLU A 207 7.48 -43.03 32.89
CA GLU A 207 8.27 -41.82 32.85
C GLU A 207 9.76 -42.15 32.61
N HIS A 208 10.48 -41.15 32.14
CA HIS A 208 11.94 -41.05 32.02
C HIS A 208 12.63 -41.85 30.90
N GLY A 209 12.82 -41.17 29.76
CA GLY A 209 13.77 -41.61 28.73
C GLY A 209 13.70 -40.79 27.45
N THR A 210 14.53 -39.76 27.37
CA THR A 210 14.70 -38.82 26.25
C THR A 210 15.01 -39.51 24.91
N LYS A 211 13.98 -39.89 24.13
CA LYS A 211 14.07 -40.04 22.67
C LYS A 211 12.74 -39.62 22.06
N GLN A 212 12.77 -38.56 21.27
CA GLN A 212 11.64 -38.07 20.47
C GLN A 212 11.14 -39.18 19.54
N SER A 213 10.18 -39.98 20.01
CA SER A 213 9.37 -40.82 19.14
C SER A 213 8.50 -39.89 18.32
N LYS A 214 8.95 -39.56 17.11
CA LYS A 214 8.08 -38.92 16.11
C LYS A 214 6.88 -39.83 15.94
N THR A 215 5.73 -39.40 16.45
CA THR A 215 4.42 -39.96 16.13
C THR A 215 4.18 -39.78 14.63
N MET A 216 4.75 -40.68 13.82
CA MET A 216 4.54 -40.66 12.38
C MET A 216 3.09 -41.08 12.11
N MET A 217 2.34 -40.20 11.45
CA MET A 217 0.97 -40.48 11.04
C MET A 217 0.95 -41.68 10.09
N ILE A 218 0.12 -42.69 10.34
CA ILE A 218 -0.02 -43.87 9.47
C ILE A 218 -0.95 -43.55 8.29
N CYS A 219 -0.65 -44.07 7.11
CA CYS A 219 -1.45 -43.98 5.89
C CYS A 219 -2.84 -44.59 6.10
N ARG A 220 -3.88 -43.83 5.83
CA ARG A 220 -5.29 -44.26 5.98
C ARG A 220 -5.77 -45.21 4.86
N GLY A 221 -5.03 -45.32 3.76
CA GLY A 221 -5.36 -46.21 2.65
C GLY A 221 -4.89 -47.66 2.86
N CYS A 222 -3.72 -47.85 3.49
CA CYS A 222 -3.13 -49.18 3.70
C CYS A 222 -2.92 -49.54 5.18
N ASN A 223 -3.10 -48.59 6.10
CA ASN A 223 -2.94 -48.74 7.56
C ASN A 223 -1.60 -49.35 8.02
N PHE A 224 -0.58 -49.35 7.15
CA PHE A 224 0.71 -49.99 7.41
C PHE A 224 1.90 -49.05 7.21
N ARG A 225 1.89 -48.25 6.14
CA ARG A 225 2.98 -47.31 5.82
C ARG A 225 2.74 -45.95 6.44
N ASN A 226 3.77 -45.13 6.60
CA ASN A 226 3.62 -43.75 7.05
C ASN A 226 2.93 -42.89 5.98
N SER A 227 2.12 -41.94 6.43
CA SER A 227 1.56 -40.87 5.61
C SER A 227 2.67 -39.91 5.23
N THR A 228 2.97 -39.83 3.94
CA THR A 228 4.01 -38.96 3.39
C THR A 228 3.47 -38.03 2.31
N VAL A 229 2.17 -38.06 2.01
CA VAL A 229 1.56 -37.31 0.92
C VAL A 229 0.42 -36.44 1.43
N ILE A 230 0.45 -35.17 1.03
CA ILE A 230 -0.57 -34.15 1.29
C ILE A 230 -1.49 -34.06 0.07
N LEU A 231 -2.80 -34.13 0.29
CA LEU A 231 -3.81 -34.04 -0.78
C LEU A 231 -4.38 -32.62 -0.93
N LEU A 232 -4.38 -32.08 -2.15
CA LEU A 232 -4.95 -30.76 -2.46
C LEU A 232 -6.37 -30.87 -3.06
N PRO A 233 -7.28 -29.94 -2.71
CA PRO A 233 -7.03 -28.68 -1.98
C PRO A 233 -7.08 -28.78 -0.44
N CYS A 234 -7.45 -29.92 0.13
CA CYS A 234 -7.75 -30.03 1.56
C CYS A 234 -6.55 -30.01 2.52
N ARG A 235 -5.31 -30.12 2.00
CA ARG A 235 -4.03 -30.10 2.74
C ARG A 235 -3.87 -31.16 3.85
N HIS A 236 -4.67 -32.23 3.83
CA HIS A 236 -4.48 -33.32 4.79
C HIS A 236 -3.32 -34.24 4.38
N LEU A 237 -2.44 -34.52 5.35
CA LEU A 237 -1.41 -35.57 5.27
C LEU A 237 -2.02 -36.89 5.74
N CYS A 238 -2.46 -37.73 4.80
CA CYS A 238 -3.27 -38.91 5.15
C CYS A 238 -2.99 -40.18 4.35
N CYS A 239 -2.09 -40.13 3.36
CA CYS A 239 -1.74 -41.29 2.55
C CYS A 239 -0.23 -41.40 2.30
N CYS A 240 0.23 -42.60 1.98
CA CYS A 240 1.59 -42.87 1.51
C CYS A 240 1.67 -42.76 -0.01
N LYS A 241 2.89 -42.65 -0.56
CA LYS A 241 3.15 -42.63 -2.02
C LYS A 241 2.44 -43.73 -2.83
N HIS A 242 2.30 -44.93 -2.27
CA HIS A 242 1.68 -46.05 -2.98
C HIS A 242 0.15 -45.93 -3.04
N CYS A 243 -0.45 -45.33 -2.02
CA CYS A 243 -1.90 -45.13 -1.97
C CYS A 243 -2.33 -43.86 -2.71
N GLU A 244 -1.41 -42.94 -3.01
CA GLU A 244 -1.68 -41.68 -3.71
C GLU A 244 -2.35 -41.90 -5.07
N SER A 245 -1.89 -42.87 -5.86
CA SER A 245 -2.43 -43.13 -7.22
C SER A 245 -3.82 -43.76 -7.22
N VAL A 246 -4.19 -44.46 -6.14
CA VAL A 246 -5.47 -45.19 -6.02
C VAL A 246 -6.56 -44.31 -5.36
N LEU A 247 -6.17 -43.26 -4.65
CA LEU A 247 -7.10 -42.39 -3.93
C LEU A 247 -7.58 -41.22 -4.79
N ASP A 248 -8.87 -41.18 -5.11
CA ASP A 248 -9.50 -40.04 -5.83
C ASP A 248 -10.07 -38.96 -4.89
N SER A 249 -10.14 -39.23 -3.59
CA SER A 249 -10.61 -38.28 -2.58
C SER A 249 -9.86 -38.45 -1.26
N CYS A 250 -9.88 -37.41 -0.43
CA CYS A 250 -9.23 -37.41 0.87
C CYS A 250 -9.97 -38.32 1.87
N PRO A 251 -9.33 -39.32 2.48
CA PRO A 251 -9.94 -40.17 3.51
C PRO A 251 -10.38 -39.42 4.78
N VAL A 252 -9.84 -38.22 5.03
CA VAL A 252 -10.14 -37.43 6.22
C VAL A 252 -11.41 -36.58 6.05
N CYS A 253 -11.48 -35.83 4.94
CA CYS A 253 -12.53 -34.82 4.72
C CYS A 253 -13.37 -35.06 3.45
N ARG A 254 -13.12 -36.18 2.74
CA ARG A 254 -13.83 -36.61 1.52
C ARG A 254 -13.78 -35.64 0.34
N THR A 255 -12.92 -34.62 0.40
CA THR A 255 -12.70 -33.69 -0.70
C THR A 255 -11.98 -34.39 -1.85
N GLY A 256 -12.44 -34.19 -3.10
CA GLY A 256 -11.81 -34.78 -4.29
C GLY A 256 -10.36 -34.31 -4.48
N LYS A 257 -9.46 -35.26 -4.81
CA LYS A 257 -8.04 -35.01 -5.05
C LYS A 257 -7.86 -34.33 -6.40
N LYS A 258 -7.23 -33.15 -6.41
CA LYS A 258 -6.83 -32.46 -7.66
C LYS A 258 -5.32 -32.53 -7.91
N ALA A 259 -4.54 -32.58 -6.85
CA ALA A 259 -3.09 -32.70 -6.88
C ALA A 259 -2.59 -33.26 -5.54
N SER A 260 -1.33 -33.66 -5.49
CA SER A 260 -0.68 -34.24 -4.32
C SER A 260 0.77 -33.78 -4.23
N ILE A 261 1.26 -33.65 -3.00
CA ILE A 261 2.64 -33.21 -2.71
C ILE A 261 3.24 -34.15 -1.67
N GLU A 262 4.47 -34.59 -1.88
CA GLU A 262 5.21 -35.35 -0.88
C GLU A 262 5.78 -34.45 0.22
N ALA A 263 5.54 -34.83 1.47
CA ALA A 263 6.07 -34.18 2.65
C ALA A 263 7.42 -34.81 3.04
N LEU A 264 8.45 -33.97 3.19
CA LEU A 264 9.72 -34.34 3.81
C LEU A 264 9.57 -34.19 5.33
N ILE A 265 9.39 -35.30 6.03
CA ILE A 265 9.25 -35.34 7.49
C ILE A 265 10.61 -35.73 8.07
N SER A 266 11.45 -34.72 8.32
CA SER A 266 12.80 -34.86 8.88
C SER A 266 12.84 -35.08 10.37
#